data_AF-A0A813GWR5-F1
#
_entry.id   AF-A0A813GWR5-F1
#
_cell.length_a   1.000
_cell.length_b   1.000
_cell.length_c   1.000
_cell.angle_alpha   90.00
_cell.angle_beta   90.00
_cell.angle_gamma   90.00
#
_symmetry.space_group_name_H-M   'P 1'
#
loop_
_entity.id
_entity.type
_entity.pdbx_description
1 polymer ?
#
loop_
_entity_poly.entity_id
_entity_poly.type
_entity_poly.pdbx_seq_one_letter_code
_entity_poly.pdbx_strand_id
1 'polypeptide(L)'
;MTEVKGMTVALAQAEAGMKLFKTAEGGPVELDVPAAELYKTEVEQRIFVLEAEAALLTGKENKTARSAKGKDVSELKGEARYVDACKVVKGLEPKHGHFVKGGLANKDNKQASQPTANVEEALAAAVPEKKKEVAKKTKKEEGGLTAAETQELEKLKQDIIDRKTQLKAEGLSGGQQNKDPQVVEWVNRMAVLKEKQDPGSAEDKKGKEASKKKGSKAPLSKEEQKDLGQLELEVEQYKHKLKTEFGYTKKEMLIDPDLQEMEAKLTKLQGRAS
;
A
#
# COMPACT_ATOMS: atom_id res chain seq x y z
N MET A 1 51.08 -44.73 19.74
CA MET A 1 50.59 -43.73 18.78
C MET A 1 49.81 -44.43 17.68
N THR A 2 48.48 -44.37 17.69
CA THR A 2 47.61 -44.84 16.60
C THR A 2 46.95 -43.63 15.97
N GLU A 3 47.75 -42.92 15.16
CA GLU A 3 47.34 -41.66 14.54
C GLU A 3 46.46 -41.89 13.29
N VAL A 4 45.26 -41.33 13.35
CA VAL A 4 44.72 -40.41 12.33
C VAL A 4 44.59 -40.96 10.91
N LYS A 5 44.17 -42.22 10.71
CA LYS A 5 43.76 -42.69 9.36
C LYS A 5 42.29 -42.39 9.03
N GLY A 6 41.43 -42.27 10.04
CA GLY A 6 40.01 -41.94 9.86
C GLY A 6 39.74 -40.46 9.56
N MET A 7 40.53 -39.55 10.17
CA MET A 7 40.33 -38.11 10.00
C MET A 7 40.76 -37.63 8.62
N THR A 8 41.80 -38.21 8.02
CA THR A 8 42.21 -37.91 6.64
C THR A 8 41.17 -38.35 5.60
N VAL A 9 40.50 -39.49 5.83
CA VAL A 9 39.42 -39.97 4.95
C VAL A 9 38.17 -39.10 5.10
N ALA A 10 37.82 -38.70 6.33
CA ALA A 10 36.71 -37.79 6.58
C ALA A 10 36.95 -36.40 5.96
N LEU A 11 38.18 -35.89 6.00
CA LEU A 11 38.54 -34.60 5.37
C LEU A 11 38.51 -34.70 3.84
N ALA A 12 39.00 -35.80 3.26
CA ALA A 12 38.91 -36.04 1.82
C ALA A 12 37.46 -36.21 1.34
N GLN A 13 36.60 -36.86 2.13
CA GLN A 13 35.17 -36.99 1.83
C GLN A 13 34.42 -35.65 2.02
N ALA A 14 34.79 -34.84 3.00
CA ALA A 14 34.26 -33.50 3.19
C ALA A 14 34.69 -32.56 2.04
N GLU A 15 35.94 -32.65 1.57
CA GLU A 15 36.44 -31.88 0.43
C GLU A 15 35.80 -32.32 -0.89
N ALA A 16 35.65 -33.64 -1.10
CA ALA A 16 34.94 -34.19 -2.24
C ALA A 16 33.44 -33.80 -2.22
N GLY A 17 32.82 -33.78 -1.04
CA GLY A 17 31.47 -33.27 -0.83
C GLY A 17 31.33 -31.79 -1.18
N MET A 18 32.23 -30.93 -0.67
CA MET A 18 32.22 -29.49 -1.00
C MET A 18 32.53 -29.19 -2.47
N LYS A 19 33.38 -29.99 -3.13
CA LYS A 19 33.59 -29.90 -4.58
C LYS A 19 32.33 -30.27 -5.35
N LEU A 20 31.58 -31.28 -4.90
CA LEU A 20 30.30 -31.64 -5.53
C LEU A 20 29.26 -30.52 -5.38
N PHE A 21 29.20 -29.84 -4.23
CA PHE A 21 28.33 -28.67 -4.05
C PHE A 21 28.72 -27.48 -4.94
N LYS A 22 30.03 -27.20 -5.11
CA LYS A 22 30.52 -26.15 -6.04
C LYS A 22 30.33 -26.47 -7.52
N THR A 23 30.12 -27.73 -7.87
CA THR A 23 29.88 -28.16 -9.28
C THR A 23 28.39 -28.40 -9.55
N ALA A 24 27.58 -28.57 -8.51
CA ALA A 24 26.12 -28.68 -8.57
C ALA A 24 25.40 -27.31 -8.51
N GLU A 25 26.05 -26.28 -7.95
CA GLU A 25 25.75 -24.90 -8.36
C GLU A 25 26.29 -24.72 -9.79
N GLY A 26 25.40 -24.44 -10.73
CA GLY A 26 25.77 -24.15 -12.11
C GLY A 26 26.92 -23.14 -12.12
N GLY A 27 27.94 -23.40 -12.93
CA GLY A 27 29.05 -22.47 -13.11
C GLY A 27 28.54 -21.05 -13.35
N PRO A 28 29.35 -20.01 -13.08
CA PRO A 28 28.90 -18.61 -12.96
C PRO A 28 28.01 -18.26 -14.14
N VAL A 29 26.70 -18.31 -13.91
CA VAL A 29 25.71 -17.91 -14.88
C VAL A 29 25.95 -16.43 -15.02
N GLU A 30 26.48 -15.99 -16.16
CA GLU A 30 26.72 -14.57 -16.38
C GLU A 30 25.36 -13.88 -16.38
N LEU A 31 24.99 -13.24 -15.28
CA LEU A 31 23.70 -12.58 -15.16
C LEU A 31 23.77 -11.18 -15.76
N ASP A 32 22.73 -10.80 -16.49
CA ASP A 32 22.54 -9.45 -16.99
C ASP A 32 21.92 -8.55 -15.91
N VAL A 33 22.73 -8.27 -14.89
CA VAL A 33 22.37 -7.37 -13.79
C VAL A 33 21.89 -5.99 -14.27
N PRO A 34 22.55 -5.28 -15.22
CA PRO A 34 22.09 -3.95 -15.62
C PRO A 34 20.72 -4.00 -16.32
N ALA A 35 20.45 -5.02 -17.15
CA ALA A 35 19.13 -5.18 -17.76
C ALA A 35 18.04 -5.51 -16.73
N ALA A 36 18.38 -6.30 -15.70
CA ALA A 36 17.47 -6.61 -14.60
C ALA A 36 17.14 -5.38 -13.74
N GLU A 37 18.13 -4.53 -13.44
CA GLU A 37 17.94 -3.30 -12.67
C GLU A 37 17.04 -2.30 -13.39
N LEU A 38 17.27 -2.08 -14.70
CA LEU A 38 16.43 -1.19 -15.52
C LEU A 38 14.98 -1.67 -15.56
N TYR A 39 14.77 -2.96 -15.83
CA TYR A 39 13.42 -3.53 -15.90
C TYR A 39 12.71 -3.50 -14.53
N LYS A 40 13.43 -3.84 -13.44
CA LYS A 40 12.90 -3.71 -12.07
C LYS A 40 12.45 -2.27 -11.79
N THR A 41 13.30 -1.30 -12.09
CA THR A 41 13.02 0.12 -11.82
C THR A 41 11.82 0.61 -12.64
N GLU A 42 11.70 0.21 -13.90
CA GLU A 42 10.57 0.56 -14.75
C GLU A 42 9.25 -0.03 -14.21
N VAL A 43 9.25 -1.31 -13.81
CA VAL A 43 8.07 -1.96 -13.24
C VAL A 43 7.71 -1.35 -11.89
N GLU A 44 8.69 -1.02 -11.04
CA GLU A 44 8.45 -0.32 -9.77
C GLU A 44 7.88 1.09 -9.97
N GLN A 45 8.34 1.82 -10.99
CA GLN A 45 7.74 3.12 -11.35
C GLN A 45 6.29 2.97 -11.80
N ARG A 46 5.97 1.96 -12.64
CA ARG A 46 4.59 1.69 -13.06
C ARG A 46 3.70 1.30 -11.88
N ILE A 47 4.19 0.46 -10.97
CA ILE A 47 3.51 0.10 -9.73
C ILE A 47 3.26 1.35 -8.88
N PHE A 48 4.27 2.21 -8.72
CA PHE A 48 4.14 3.44 -7.94
C PHE A 48 3.06 4.37 -8.50
N VAL A 49 3.02 4.54 -9.83
CA VAL A 49 1.95 5.31 -10.49
C VAL A 49 0.58 4.69 -10.25
N LEU A 50 0.42 3.38 -10.45
CA LEU A 50 -0.85 2.69 -10.23
C LEU A 50 -1.31 2.73 -8.77
N GLU A 51 -0.39 2.60 -7.81
CA GLU A 51 -0.68 2.73 -6.37
C GLU A 51 -1.07 4.18 -6.01
N ALA A 52 -0.39 5.18 -6.57
CA ALA A 52 -0.73 6.59 -6.38
C ALA A 52 -2.11 6.93 -6.96
N GLU A 53 -2.41 6.46 -8.17
CA GLU A 53 -3.71 6.67 -8.79
C GLU A 53 -4.83 5.90 -8.07
N ALA A 54 -4.54 4.71 -7.53
CA ALA A 54 -5.49 3.97 -6.70
C ALA A 54 -5.77 4.69 -5.37
N ALA A 55 -4.77 5.37 -4.80
CA ALA A 55 -4.92 6.18 -3.60
C ALA A 55 -5.77 7.45 -3.86
N LEU A 56 -5.67 8.04 -5.06
CA LEU A 56 -6.51 9.17 -5.48
C LEU A 56 -7.96 8.77 -5.73
N LEU A 57 -8.22 7.53 -6.17
CA LEU A 57 -9.56 6.97 -6.38
C LEU A 57 -10.25 6.65 -5.05
N THR A 58 -10.64 7.70 -4.31
CA THR A 58 -11.40 7.62 -3.05
C THR A 58 -12.92 7.52 -3.30
N GLY A 59 -13.71 7.23 -2.26
CA GLY A 59 -15.18 7.09 -2.38
C GLY A 59 -15.68 5.68 -2.72
N LYS A 60 -17.00 5.47 -2.63
CA LYS A 60 -17.65 4.14 -2.72
C LYS A 60 -17.89 3.73 -4.18
N GLU A 61 -18.18 4.69 -5.05
CA GLU A 61 -18.32 4.53 -6.50
C GLU A 61 -17.02 4.08 -7.17
N ASN A 62 -15.87 4.51 -6.66
CA ASN A 62 -14.56 4.17 -7.22
C ASN A 62 -13.98 2.84 -6.72
N LYS A 63 -14.74 2.05 -5.94
CA LYS A 63 -14.29 0.77 -5.38
C LYS A 63 -13.83 -0.21 -6.45
N THR A 64 -14.57 -0.31 -7.56
CA THR A 64 -14.23 -1.21 -8.67
C THR A 64 -12.95 -0.77 -9.37
N ALA A 65 -12.79 0.54 -9.62
CA ALA A 65 -11.59 1.09 -10.25
C ALA A 65 -10.35 0.94 -9.38
N ARG A 66 -10.45 1.17 -8.05
CA ARG A 66 -9.36 0.93 -7.10
C ARG A 66 -8.98 -0.55 -7.04
N SER A 67 -9.97 -1.45 -7.05
CA SER A 67 -9.75 -2.89 -7.07
C SER A 67 -9.07 -3.34 -8.37
N ALA A 68 -9.44 -2.78 -9.52
CA ALA A 68 -8.78 -3.05 -10.80
C ALA A 68 -7.29 -2.67 -10.75
N LYS A 69 -6.95 -1.45 -10.32
CA LYS A 69 -5.53 -1.04 -10.18
C LYS A 69 -4.75 -1.90 -9.19
N GLY A 70 -5.39 -2.35 -8.11
CA GLY A 70 -4.79 -3.31 -7.17
C GLY A 70 -4.49 -4.68 -7.80
N LYS A 71 -5.31 -5.13 -8.75
CA LYS A 71 -5.04 -6.34 -9.54
C LYS A 71 -3.88 -6.11 -10.51
N ASP A 72 -3.85 -4.98 -11.22
CA ASP A 72 -2.77 -4.64 -12.14
C ASP A 72 -1.41 -4.58 -11.43
N VAL A 73 -1.37 -3.97 -10.22
CA VAL A 73 -0.17 -3.96 -9.35
C VAL A 73 0.24 -5.38 -8.95
N SER A 74 -0.73 -6.24 -8.64
CA SER A 74 -0.45 -7.63 -8.25
C SER A 74 0.07 -8.46 -9.42
N GLU A 75 -0.43 -8.21 -10.63
CA GLU A 75 0.03 -8.84 -11.87
C GLU A 75 1.46 -8.42 -12.21
N LEU A 76 1.77 -7.12 -12.14
CA LEU A 76 3.13 -6.60 -12.35
C LEU A 76 4.14 -7.17 -11.34
N LYS A 77 3.73 -7.33 -10.07
CA LYS A 77 4.58 -7.96 -9.04
C LYS A 77 4.71 -9.47 -9.21
N GLY A 78 3.72 -10.12 -9.83
CA GLY A 78 3.68 -11.55 -10.09
C GLY A 78 4.34 -11.96 -11.41
N GLU A 79 4.63 -11.01 -12.29
CA GLU A 79 5.24 -11.28 -13.61
C GLU A 79 6.57 -12.02 -13.44
N ALA A 80 6.70 -13.16 -14.11
CA ALA A 80 7.88 -14.04 -14.01
C ALA A 80 9.20 -13.30 -14.27
N ARG A 81 9.16 -12.34 -15.21
CA ARG A 81 10.27 -11.46 -15.53
C ARG A 81 10.60 -10.48 -14.40
N TYR A 82 9.62 -9.91 -13.71
CA TYR A 82 9.86 -9.03 -12.56
C TYR A 82 10.39 -9.80 -11.35
N VAL A 83 9.85 -10.99 -11.11
CA VAL A 83 10.34 -11.91 -10.07
C VAL A 83 11.80 -12.27 -10.33
N ASP A 84 12.16 -12.58 -11.57
CA ASP A 84 13.54 -12.90 -11.95
C ASP A 84 14.45 -11.67 -11.88
N ALA A 85 13.99 -10.50 -12.32
CA ALA A 85 14.75 -9.25 -12.16
C ALA A 85 15.07 -8.98 -10.69
N CYS A 86 14.09 -9.14 -9.79
CA CYS A 86 14.30 -8.98 -8.36
C CYS A 86 15.28 -10.00 -7.78
N LYS A 87 15.35 -11.22 -8.33
CA LYS A 87 16.33 -12.24 -7.92
C LYS A 87 17.72 -11.91 -8.42
N VAL A 88 17.85 -11.54 -9.70
CA VAL A 88 19.10 -11.21 -10.36
C VAL A 88 19.77 -9.98 -9.71
N VAL A 89 18.99 -8.93 -9.40
CA VAL A 89 19.48 -7.75 -8.66
C VAL A 89 19.96 -8.11 -7.25
N LYS A 90 19.40 -9.17 -6.64
CA LYS A 90 19.85 -9.70 -5.34
C LYS A 90 21.03 -10.67 -5.45
N GLY A 91 21.59 -10.87 -6.64
CA GLY A 91 22.65 -11.85 -6.89
C GLY A 91 22.19 -13.31 -6.77
N LEU A 92 20.88 -13.55 -6.85
CA LEU A 92 20.28 -14.89 -6.88
C LEU A 92 19.99 -15.31 -8.31
N GLU A 93 20.04 -16.60 -8.58
CA GLU A 93 19.70 -17.14 -9.90
C GLU A 93 18.21 -16.87 -10.26
N PRO A 94 17.94 -16.44 -11.50
CA PRO A 94 16.57 -16.22 -11.98
C PRO A 94 15.80 -17.55 -12.00
N LYS A 95 14.56 -17.54 -11.50
CA LYS A 95 13.73 -18.75 -11.39
C LYS A 95 13.22 -19.23 -12.74
N HIS A 96 12.91 -18.30 -13.63
CA HIS A 96 12.33 -18.56 -14.94
C HIS A 96 13.35 -18.36 -16.08
N GLY A 97 14.63 -18.15 -15.73
CA GLY A 97 15.73 -18.02 -16.68
C GLY A 97 15.80 -16.67 -17.39
N HIS A 98 15.09 -15.64 -16.93
CA HIS A 98 15.25 -14.29 -17.48
C HIS A 98 16.59 -13.66 -17.03
N PHE A 99 17.20 -12.83 -17.89
CA PHE A 99 18.45 -12.10 -17.61
C PHE A 99 19.70 -12.98 -17.43
N VAL A 100 19.78 -14.12 -18.12
CA VAL A 100 21.01 -14.92 -18.26
C VAL A 100 21.72 -14.55 -19.57
N LYS A 101 22.97 -14.09 -19.51
CA LYS A 101 23.82 -13.85 -20.69
C LYS A 101 24.33 -15.19 -21.22
N GLY A 102 24.06 -15.46 -22.51
CA GLY A 102 24.67 -16.58 -23.24
C GLY A 102 23.91 -17.91 -23.28
N GLY A 103 22.71 -18.02 -22.71
CA GLY A 103 21.99 -19.30 -22.66
C GLY A 103 20.49 -19.18 -22.89
N LEU A 104 20.08 -19.47 -24.13
CA LEU A 104 18.76 -19.87 -24.63
C LEU A 104 17.66 -20.03 -23.56
N ALA A 105 16.56 -19.32 -23.79
CA ALA A 105 15.21 -19.62 -23.32
C ALA A 105 15.04 -21.11 -22.99
N ASN A 106 14.94 -21.43 -21.70
CA ASN A 106 14.80 -22.82 -21.27
C ASN A 106 13.47 -23.35 -21.83
N LYS A 107 13.61 -24.33 -22.72
CA LYS A 107 12.55 -24.99 -23.47
C LYS A 107 11.81 -25.98 -22.57
N ASP A 108 11.05 -25.52 -21.58
CA ASP A 108 10.14 -26.39 -20.82
C ASP A 108 8.89 -25.65 -20.32
N ASN A 109 8.37 -24.68 -21.08
CA ASN A 109 6.96 -24.31 -20.92
C ASN A 109 6.33 -23.83 -22.23
N LYS A 110 5.60 -24.75 -22.87
CA LYS A 110 4.82 -24.52 -24.08
C LYS A 110 3.45 -23.98 -23.68
N GLN A 111 3.22 -22.67 -23.80
CA GLN A 111 2.04 -22.06 -24.47
C GLN A 111 2.17 -20.51 -24.48
N ALA A 112 2.64 -19.95 -25.59
CA ALA A 112 1.91 -19.06 -26.50
C ALA A 112 1.30 -17.81 -25.83
N SER A 113 1.81 -16.60 -26.10
CA SER A 113 1.49 -15.88 -27.33
C SER A 113 2.58 -14.87 -27.73
N GLN A 114 2.76 -14.75 -29.04
CA GLN A 114 3.82 -14.08 -29.78
C GLN A 114 3.65 -12.54 -29.89
N PRO A 115 4.66 -11.84 -30.46
CA PRO A 115 4.98 -10.44 -30.21
C PRO A 115 4.38 -9.50 -31.27
N THR A 116 4.25 -8.22 -30.93
CA THR A 116 4.31 -7.13 -31.92
C THR A 116 5.51 -6.25 -31.62
N ALA A 117 6.51 -6.41 -32.47
CA ALA A 117 7.56 -5.43 -32.67
C ALA A 117 6.94 -4.12 -33.17
N ASN A 118 7.31 -2.99 -32.56
CA ASN A 118 7.67 -1.79 -33.30
C ASN A 118 8.43 -0.83 -32.37
N VAL A 119 9.75 -0.90 -32.37
CA VAL A 119 10.62 0.20 -31.93
C VAL A 119 11.68 0.36 -33.01
N GLU A 120 11.61 1.48 -33.72
CA GLU A 120 12.64 2.30 -34.37
C GLU A 120 11.86 3.16 -35.39
N GLU A 121 11.99 4.48 -35.49
CA GLU A 121 13.12 5.37 -35.31
C GLU A 121 12.57 6.80 -35.50
N ALA A 122 13.03 7.79 -34.71
CA ALA A 122 13.22 9.19 -35.15
C ALA A 122 13.58 10.07 -33.94
N LEU A 123 14.88 10.13 -33.66
CA LEU A 123 15.50 11.23 -32.93
C LEU A 123 15.86 12.35 -33.92
N ALA A 124 15.80 13.59 -33.42
CA ALA A 124 16.56 14.78 -33.85
C ALA A 124 15.94 15.76 -34.87
N ALA A 125 15.46 16.89 -34.34
CA ALA A 125 15.62 18.30 -34.79
C ALA A 125 14.43 19.12 -34.22
N ALA A 126 14.51 20.29 -33.60
CA ALA A 126 15.55 21.29 -33.40
C ALA A 126 15.07 22.25 -32.27
N VAL A 127 16.01 22.90 -31.57
CA VAL A 127 15.78 24.09 -30.72
C VAL A 127 16.65 25.19 -31.36
N PRO A 128 16.14 26.42 -31.63
CA PRO A 128 16.31 27.50 -30.65
C PRO A 128 15.23 28.62 -30.60
N GLU A 129 15.07 29.15 -29.39
CA GLU A 129 14.77 30.54 -28.96
C GLU A 129 13.95 31.52 -29.82
N LYS A 130 12.93 32.16 -29.19
CA LYS A 130 12.90 33.63 -28.95
C LYS A 130 11.79 34.07 -27.97
N LYS A 131 12.19 35.03 -27.12
CA LYS A 131 11.45 35.77 -26.06
C LYS A 131 10.41 36.78 -26.57
N LYS A 132 9.58 37.25 -25.61
CA LYS A 132 8.83 38.54 -25.49
C LYS A 132 7.46 38.64 -26.19
N GLU A 133 6.39 39.27 -25.68
CA GLU A 133 6.10 40.05 -24.46
C GLU A 133 4.56 40.36 -24.42
N VAL A 134 3.92 40.22 -23.25
CA VAL A 134 2.88 41.06 -22.60
C VAL A 134 1.42 41.24 -23.13
N ALA A 135 0.52 41.00 -22.16
CA ALA A 135 -0.79 41.63 -21.84
C ALA A 135 -2.07 41.30 -22.63
N LYS A 136 -3.05 40.68 -21.94
CA LYS A 136 -4.11 41.42 -21.22
C LYS A 136 -5.07 40.49 -20.44
N LYS A 137 -5.14 40.78 -19.14
CA LYS A 137 -6.35 41.01 -18.33
C LYS A 137 -7.38 39.88 -18.10
N THR A 138 -7.50 39.61 -16.79
CA THR A 138 -8.72 39.39 -16.00
C THR A 138 -9.49 38.08 -16.18
N LYS A 139 -9.32 37.19 -15.18
CA LYS A 139 -10.48 36.70 -14.43
C LYS A 139 -10.12 36.56 -12.95
N LYS A 140 -10.96 37.22 -12.17
CA LYS A 140 -11.14 37.10 -10.73
C LYS A 140 -11.60 35.67 -10.44
N GLU A 141 -10.88 34.91 -9.63
CA GLU A 141 -11.45 33.75 -8.93
C GLU A 141 -11.32 34.02 -7.43
N GLU A 142 -12.44 34.44 -6.86
CA GLU A 142 -12.72 34.24 -5.45
C GLU A 142 -12.85 32.73 -5.21
N GLY A 143 -12.19 32.24 -4.14
CA GLY A 143 -12.67 31.04 -3.45
C GLY A 143 -11.79 29.79 -3.48
N GLY A 144 -10.47 29.88 -3.63
CA GLY A 144 -9.59 28.71 -3.46
C GLY A 144 -8.21 29.13 -2.96
N LEU A 145 -7.72 28.44 -1.92
CA LEU A 145 -6.43 28.62 -1.24
C LEU A 145 -5.36 29.31 -2.11
N THR A 146 -4.68 30.31 -1.55
CA THR A 146 -3.52 30.93 -2.19
C THR A 146 -2.44 29.88 -2.46
N ALA A 147 -1.58 30.07 -3.47
CA ALA A 147 -0.49 29.14 -3.79
C ALA A 147 0.39 28.78 -2.57
N ALA A 148 0.51 29.70 -1.60
CA ALA A 148 1.19 29.48 -0.32
C ALA A 148 0.44 28.51 0.60
N GLU A 149 -0.90 28.57 0.65
CA GLU A 149 -1.72 27.67 1.46
C GLU A 149 -1.83 26.27 0.83
N THR A 150 -1.75 26.14 -0.50
CA THR A 150 -1.61 24.82 -1.16
C THR A 150 -0.25 24.19 -0.83
N GLN A 151 0.83 24.98 -0.83
CA GLN A 151 2.16 24.53 -0.40
C GLN A 151 2.17 24.16 1.09
N GLU A 152 1.47 24.89 1.96
CA GLU A 152 1.31 24.53 3.37
C GLU A 152 0.56 23.20 3.52
N LEU A 153 -0.44 22.93 2.68
CA LEU A 153 -1.20 21.69 2.70
C LEU A 153 -0.36 20.49 2.23
N GLU A 154 0.43 20.64 1.16
CA GLU A 154 1.39 19.61 0.72
C GLU A 154 2.50 19.37 1.74
N LYS A 155 3.02 20.44 2.33
CA LYS A 155 4.03 20.34 3.40
C LYS A 155 3.48 19.64 4.64
N LEU A 156 2.26 19.97 5.09
CA LEU A 156 1.62 19.29 6.21
C LEU A 156 1.40 17.80 5.94
N LYS A 157 1.08 17.40 4.70
CA LYS A 157 1.00 15.98 4.33
C LYS A 157 2.35 15.29 4.47
N GLN A 158 3.41 15.93 3.98
CA GLN A 158 4.77 15.38 4.07
C GLN A 158 5.23 15.29 5.53
N ASP A 159 5.03 16.36 6.32
CA ASP A 159 5.39 16.42 7.73
C ASP A 159 4.66 15.33 8.55
N ILE A 160 3.38 15.05 8.25
CA ILE A 160 2.62 13.94 8.88
C ILE A 160 3.24 12.58 8.53
N ILE A 161 3.67 12.36 7.28
CA ILE A 161 4.30 11.10 6.85
C ILE A 161 5.67 10.94 7.53
N ASP A 162 6.47 11.99 7.54
CA ASP A 162 7.81 11.98 8.13
C ASP A 162 7.74 11.73 9.64
N ARG A 163 6.82 12.39 10.34
CA ARG A 163 6.61 12.18 11.78
C ARG A 163 6.07 10.79 12.11
N LYS A 164 5.12 10.26 11.32
CA LYS A 164 4.68 8.86 11.48
C LYS A 164 5.82 7.87 11.22
N THR A 165 6.71 8.19 10.29
CA THR A 165 7.91 7.37 10.01
C THR A 165 8.92 7.43 11.15
N GLN A 166 9.15 8.61 11.74
CA GLN A 166 9.98 8.77 12.96
C GLN A 166 9.39 8.01 14.13
N LEU A 167 8.08 8.18 14.41
CA LEU A 167 7.40 7.47 15.50
C LEU A 167 7.41 5.95 15.28
N LYS A 168 7.43 5.48 14.02
CA LYS A 168 7.63 4.07 13.69
C LYS A 168 9.05 3.60 14.00
N ALA A 169 10.06 4.42 13.71
CA ALA A 169 11.46 4.15 14.04
C ALA A 169 11.70 4.14 15.56
N GLU A 170 10.97 4.97 16.30
CA GLU A 170 10.90 4.99 17.78
C GLU A 170 10.11 3.80 18.35
N GLY A 171 9.56 2.93 17.51
CA GLY A 171 8.86 1.71 17.91
C GLY A 171 7.41 1.91 18.35
N LEU A 172 6.82 3.11 18.17
CA LEU A 172 5.41 3.33 18.44
C LEU A 172 4.55 2.61 17.39
N SER A 173 3.53 1.90 17.86
CA SER A 173 2.54 1.27 16.99
C SER A 173 1.71 2.31 16.23
N GLY A 174 1.15 1.95 15.06
CA GLY A 174 0.35 2.89 14.25
C GLY A 174 -0.81 3.56 15.01
N GLY A 175 -1.41 2.85 15.97
CA GLY A 175 -2.44 3.42 16.85
C GLY A 175 -1.91 4.46 17.83
N GLN A 176 -0.65 4.35 18.25
CA GLN A 176 0.03 5.34 19.08
C GLN A 176 0.56 6.52 18.24
N GLN A 177 1.03 6.26 17.02
CA GLN A 177 1.44 7.30 16.07
C GLN A 177 0.29 8.27 15.75
N ASN A 178 -0.93 7.75 15.60
CA ASN A 178 -2.12 8.57 15.37
C ASN A 178 -2.58 9.37 16.60
N LYS A 179 -2.06 9.05 17.80
CA LYS A 179 -2.34 9.78 19.05
C LYS A 179 -1.22 10.76 19.40
N ASP A 180 -0.15 10.82 18.62
CA ASP A 180 0.90 11.81 18.81
C ASP A 180 0.29 13.21 18.65
N PRO A 181 0.49 14.10 19.64
CA PRO A 181 -0.19 15.39 19.68
C PRO A 181 0.13 16.26 18.46
N GLN A 182 1.34 16.12 17.91
CA GLN A 182 1.80 16.87 16.74
C GLN A 182 1.16 16.33 15.45
N VAL A 183 1.03 15.00 15.31
CA VAL A 183 0.28 14.39 14.20
C VAL A 183 -1.20 14.82 14.23
N VAL A 184 -1.83 14.84 15.41
CA VAL A 184 -3.23 15.26 15.56
C VAL A 184 -3.40 16.75 15.23
N GLU A 185 -2.49 17.61 15.69
CA GLU A 185 -2.51 19.05 15.40
C GLU A 185 -2.38 19.32 13.89
N TRP A 186 -1.45 18.65 13.21
CA TRP A 186 -1.28 18.81 11.76
C TRP A 186 -2.46 18.27 10.95
N VAL A 187 -3.07 17.16 11.37
CA VAL A 187 -4.29 16.64 10.73
C VAL A 187 -5.46 17.61 10.90
N ASN A 188 -5.61 18.22 12.08
CA ASN A 188 -6.64 19.23 12.33
C ASN A 188 -6.39 20.50 11.48
N ARG A 189 -5.15 20.99 11.42
CA ARG A 189 -4.78 22.14 10.57
C ARG A 189 -5.00 21.85 9.09
N MET A 190 -4.69 20.64 8.65
CA MET A 190 -4.97 20.16 7.29
C MET A 190 -6.48 20.08 7.00
N ALA A 191 -7.30 19.65 7.97
CA ALA A 191 -8.76 19.64 7.82
C ALA A 191 -9.33 21.05 7.68
N VAL A 192 -8.87 22.00 8.50
CA VAL A 192 -9.26 23.42 8.43
C VAL A 192 -8.84 24.07 7.10
N LEU A 193 -7.64 23.76 6.60
CA LEU A 193 -7.18 24.26 5.29
C LEU A 193 -7.99 23.67 4.13
N LYS A 194 -8.41 22.39 4.24
CA LYS A 194 -9.32 21.76 3.26
C LYS A 194 -10.74 22.35 3.30
N GLU A 195 -11.26 22.66 4.49
CA GLU A 195 -12.59 23.30 4.63
C GLU A 195 -12.58 24.73 4.08
N LYS A 196 -11.46 25.45 4.20
CA LYS A 196 -11.26 26.74 3.54
C LYS A 196 -11.16 26.66 2.01
N GLN A 197 -10.80 25.49 1.47
CA GLN A 197 -10.74 25.25 0.02
C GLN A 197 -12.13 25.00 -0.59
N ASP A 198 -13.09 24.51 0.20
CA ASP A 198 -14.45 24.17 -0.21
C ASP A 198 -15.49 24.75 0.79
N PRO A 199 -15.78 26.07 0.77
CA PRO A 199 -16.73 26.69 1.69
C PRO A 199 -18.21 26.39 1.35
N GLY A 200 -18.53 25.23 0.75
CA GLY A 200 -19.79 25.00 0.03
C GLY A 200 -20.67 23.81 0.47
N SER A 201 -20.43 23.16 1.61
CA SER A 201 -21.30 22.03 2.04
C SER A 201 -21.76 22.06 3.50
N ALA A 202 -21.64 23.21 4.19
CA ALA A 202 -22.04 23.35 5.60
C ALA A 202 -23.11 24.42 5.86
N GLU A 203 -23.82 24.92 4.85
CA GLU A 203 -24.92 25.88 5.03
C GLU A 203 -26.20 25.38 4.36
N ASP A 204 -26.87 24.42 4.99
CA ASP A 204 -28.33 24.39 4.90
C ASP A 204 -28.95 23.75 6.14
N LYS A 205 -29.85 24.54 6.76
CA LYS A 205 -30.83 24.20 7.81
C LYS A 205 -30.47 24.55 9.26
N LYS A 206 -30.51 25.86 9.54
CA LYS A 206 -31.08 26.36 10.79
C LYS A 206 -32.31 27.22 10.47
N GLY A 207 -33.50 26.70 10.73
CA GLY A 207 -34.73 27.51 10.86
C GLY A 207 -36.03 26.94 10.28
N LYS A 208 -36.74 26.09 11.05
CA LYS A 208 -38.18 26.25 11.40
C LYS A 208 -38.71 25.02 12.15
N GLU A 209 -39.64 25.32 13.05
CA GLU A 209 -40.29 24.48 14.07
C GLU A 209 -41.00 23.19 13.63
N ALA A 210 -41.11 22.30 14.63
CA ALA A 210 -42.19 21.35 14.92
C ALA A 210 -42.50 20.21 13.92
N SER A 211 -42.08 18.98 14.28
CA SER A 211 -42.95 17.80 14.52
C SER A 211 -42.25 16.45 14.28
N LYS A 212 -42.15 15.65 15.36
CA LYS A 212 -42.10 14.16 15.43
C LYS A 212 -41.20 13.34 14.45
N LYS A 213 -40.29 12.58 15.09
CA LYS A 213 -39.65 11.31 14.66
C LYS A 213 -38.70 11.36 13.44
N LYS A 214 -37.39 11.15 13.73
CA LYS A 214 -36.39 10.32 13.01
C LYS A 214 -35.02 10.99 12.93
N GLY A 215 -34.02 10.40 13.59
CA GLY A 215 -32.59 10.62 13.34
C GLY A 215 -31.90 11.64 14.24
N SER A 216 -31.61 11.26 15.49
CA SER A 216 -30.71 12.04 16.34
C SER A 216 -29.25 11.82 15.89
N LYS A 217 -28.73 12.73 15.07
CA LYS A 217 -27.29 12.97 14.86
C LYS A 217 -26.77 13.94 15.95
N ALA A 218 -27.04 13.61 17.21
CA ALA A 218 -26.39 14.28 18.33
C ALA A 218 -25.10 13.52 18.65
N PRO A 219 -23.98 14.21 18.94
CA PRO A 219 -22.75 13.56 19.39
C PRO A 219 -23.04 12.70 20.63
N LEU A 220 -22.43 11.51 20.71
CA LEU A 220 -22.64 10.55 21.79
C LEU A 220 -22.48 11.23 23.16
N SER A 221 -23.46 11.01 24.03
CA SER A 221 -23.34 11.46 25.43
C SER A 221 -22.23 10.67 26.15
N LYS A 222 -21.65 11.23 27.22
CA LYS A 222 -20.58 10.55 28.00
C LYS A 222 -20.97 9.15 28.48
N GLU A 223 -22.26 8.90 28.70
CA GLU A 223 -22.79 7.56 28.99
C GLU A 223 -22.75 6.65 27.75
N GLU A 224 -23.27 7.10 26.60
CA GLU A 224 -23.24 6.30 25.37
C GLU A 224 -21.80 5.99 24.89
N GLN A 225 -20.82 6.85 25.21
CA GLN A 225 -19.41 6.59 24.91
C GLN A 225 -18.80 5.52 25.83
N LYS A 226 -19.25 5.42 27.10
CA LYS A 226 -18.90 4.31 28.00
C LYS A 226 -19.57 3.01 27.55
N ASP A 227 -20.84 3.09 27.16
CA ASP A 227 -21.60 1.95 26.65
C ASP A 227 -20.97 1.39 25.38
N LEU A 228 -20.41 2.24 24.51
CA LEU A 228 -19.70 1.81 23.30
C LEU A 228 -18.43 1.01 23.66
N GLY A 229 -17.61 1.52 24.59
CA GLY A 229 -16.42 0.80 25.05
C GLY A 229 -16.75 -0.50 25.79
N GLN A 230 -17.86 -0.52 26.53
CA GLN A 230 -18.31 -1.73 27.22
C GLN A 230 -18.87 -2.77 26.23
N LEU A 231 -19.63 -2.34 25.22
CA LEU A 231 -20.16 -3.21 24.18
C LEU A 231 -19.05 -3.78 23.27
N GLU A 232 -17.99 -3.01 22.99
CA GLU A 232 -16.80 -3.51 22.30
C GLU A 232 -16.14 -4.65 23.08
N LEU A 233 -15.98 -4.46 24.39
CA LEU A 233 -15.37 -5.44 25.28
C LEU A 233 -16.24 -6.70 25.42
N GLU A 234 -17.56 -6.55 25.48
CA GLU A 234 -18.52 -7.66 25.51
C GLU A 234 -18.51 -8.47 24.21
N VAL A 235 -18.42 -7.81 23.04
CA VAL A 235 -18.28 -8.48 21.73
C VAL A 235 -16.99 -9.30 21.66
N GLU A 236 -15.87 -8.78 22.15
CA GLU A 236 -14.61 -9.53 22.17
C GLU A 236 -14.64 -10.73 23.12
N GLN A 237 -15.20 -10.55 24.31
CA GLN A 237 -15.40 -11.64 25.27
C GLN A 237 -16.32 -12.72 24.71
N TYR A 238 -17.42 -12.33 24.06
CA TYR A 238 -18.35 -13.27 23.46
C TYR A 238 -17.70 -14.03 22.29
N LYS A 239 -16.93 -13.36 21.43
CA LYS A 239 -16.13 -14.03 20.39
C LYS A 239 -15.13 -15.03 20.97
N HIS A 240 -14.46 -14.67 22.06
CA HIS A 240 -13.55 -15.57 22.76
C HIS A 240 -14.31 -16.78 23.32
N LYS A 241 -15.45 -16.54 23.98
CA LYS A 241 -16.32 -17.59 24.53
C LYS A 241 -16.82 -18.56 23.47
N LEU A 242 -17.32 -18.05 22.34
CA LEU A 242 -17.73 -18.86 21.20
C LEU A 242 -16.58 -19.76 20.70
N LYS A 243 -15.35 -19.24 20.69
CA LYS A 243 -14.18 -19.99 20.24
C LYS A 243 -13.67 -21.01 21.29
N THR A 244 -13.67 -20.66 22.57
CA THR A 244 -13.05 -21.48 23.63
C THR A 244 -14.02 -22.41 24.33
N GLU A 245 -15.24 -21.97 24.63
CA GLU A 245 -16.24 -22.78 25.33
C GLU A 245 -17.11 -23.57 24.36
N PHE A 246 -17.51 -22.96 23.26
CA PHE A 246 -18.40 -23.59 22.27
C PHE A 246 -17.63 -24.23 21.10
N GLY A 247 -16.33 -23.98 20.98
CA GLY A 247 -15.49 -24.54 19.92
C GLY A 247 -15.86 -24.07 18.52
N TYR A 248 -16.59 -22.96 18.39
CA TYR A 248 -17.11 -22.49 17.11
C TYR A 248 -15.96 -22.17 16.16
N THR A 249 -16.11 -22.66 14.93
CA THR A 249 -15.28 -22.26 13.81
C THR A 249 -15.63 -20.83 13.38
N LYS A 250 -14.72 -20.19 12.64
CA LYS A 250 -14.95 -18.83 12.13
C LYS A 250 -16.24 -18.69 11.32
N LYS A 251 -16.70 -19.76 10.66
CA LYS A 251 -17.97 -19.76 9.90
C LYS A 251 -19.18 -19.79 10.83
N GLU A 252 -19.12 -20.57 11.91
CA GLU A 252 -20.19 -20.69 12.90
C GLU A 252 -20.33 -19.40 13.73
N MET A 253 -19.21 -18.76 14.07
CA MET A 253 -19.24 -17.44 14.72
C MET A 253 -19.92 -16.37 13.85
N LEU A 254 -19.76 -16.41 12.51
CA LEU A 254 -20.34 -15.42 11.61
C LEU A 254 -21.86 -15.54 11.43
N ILE A 255 -22.42 -16.73 11.66
CA ILE A 255 -23.86 -16.99 11.59
C ILE A 255 -24.52 -16.96 12.97
N ASP A 256 -23.75 -16.71 14.03
CA ASP A 256 -24.26 -16.64 15.38
C ASP A 256 -25.17 -15.40 15.53
N PRO A 257 -26.47 -15.58 15.84
CA PRO A 257 -27.43 -14.49 15.88
C PRO A 257 -27.08 -13.42 16.93
N ASP A 258 -26.60 -13.85 18.09
CA ASP A 258 -26.25 -12.94 19.20
C ASP A 258 -25.01 -12.11 18.87
N LEU A 259 -24.00 -12.72 18.24
CA LEU A 259 -22.83 -11.99 17.77
C LEU A 259 -23.19 -10.95 16.71
N GLN A 260 -24.06 -11.31 15.76
CA GLN A 260 -24.54 -10.38 14.73
C GLN A 260 -25.31 -9.21 15.34
N GLU A 261 -26.15 -9.46 16.36
CA GLU A 261 -26.87 -8.39 17.05
C GLU A 261 -25.94 -7.45 17.82
N MET A 262 -24.93 -7.99 18.51
CA MET A 262 -23.97 -7.16 19.25
C MET A 262 -23.09 -6.33 18.30
N GLU A 263 -22.62 -6.90 17.18
CA GLU A 263 -21.87 -6.18 16.16
C GLU A 263 -22.73 -5.11 15.44
N ALA A 264 -24.02 -5.38 15.23
CA ALA A 264 -24.96 -4.42 14.67
C ALA A 264 -25.21 -3.23 15.63
N LYS A 265 -25.35 -3.50 16.93
CA LYS A 265 -25.47 -2.45 17.97
C LYS A 265 -24.21 -1.59 18.03
N LEU A 266 -23.04 -2.22 17.97
CA LEU A 266 -21.73 -1.57 17.96
C LEU A 266 -21.60 -0.65 16.73
N THR A 267 -21.90 -1.16 15.53
CA THR A 267 -21.89 -0.40 14.28
C THR A 267 -22.86 0.79 14.32
N LYS A 268 -24.03 0.61 14.92
CA LYS A 268 -25.06 1.67 15.06
C LYS A 268 -24.63 2.78 16.03
N LEU A 269 -23.91 2.45 17.10
CA LEU A 269 -23.36 3.43 18.04
C LEU A 269 -22.14 4.14 17.45
N GLN A 270 -21.24 3.42 16.80
CA GLN A 270 -20.10 4.01 16.07
C GLN A 270 -20.54 4.94 14.94
N GLY A 271 -21.60 4.58 14.20
CA GLY A 271 -22.18 5.44 13.16
C GLY A 271 -22.88 6.70 13.70
N ARG A 272 -23.11 6.79 15.02
CA ARG A 272 -23.56 8.03 15.71
C ARG A 272 -22.39 8.79 16.35
N ALA A 273 -21.22 8.17 16.48
CA ALA A 273 -19.98 8.77 16.95
C ALA A 273 -19.27 9.61 15.87
N SER A 274 -19.48 9.24 14.60
CA SER A 274 -18.89 9.85 13.40
C SER A 274 -19.79 10.92 12.81
#